data_AF-A0A833GQA2-F1
#
_entry.id   AF-A0A833GQA2-F1
#
_cell.length_a   1.000
_cell.length_b   1.000
_cell.length_c   1.000
_cell.angle_alpha   90.00
_cell.angle_beta   90.00
_cell.angle_gamma   90.00
#
_symmetry.space_group_name_H-M   'P 1'
#
loop_
_entity.id
_entity.type
_entity.pdbx_description
1 polymer ?
#
loop_
_entity_poly.entity_id
_entity_poly.type
_entity_poly.pdbx_seq_one_letter_code
_entity_poly.pdbx_strand_id
1 'polypeptide(L)' 'EGEDRVAQTKVELGRRSGDRVEIVGGLPPAARVVASGGGFLADGDVVKVVGGKQP' A
#
# COMPACT_ATOMS: atom_id res chain seq x y z
N GLU A 1 -1.62 11.54 21.03
CA GLU A 1 -2.25 10.74 19.95
C GLU A 1 -1.26 10.67 18.80
N GLY A 2 -1.10 9.52 18.16
CA GLY A 2 -0.16 9.34 17.05
C GLY A 2 -0.88 9.48 15.71
N GLU A 3 -0.29 10.24 14.80
CA GLU A 3 -0.78 10.35 13.41
C GLU A 3 -0.38 9.10 12.61
N ASP A 4 -1.27 8.57 11.78
CA ASP A 4 -0.91 7.52 10.82
C ASP A 4 -0.01 8.13 9.73
N ARG A 5 1.01 7.39 9.32
CA ARG A 5 1.96 7.80 8.27
C ARG A 5 2.16 6.68 7.27
N VAL A 6 2.41 7.06 6.01
CA VAL A 6 2.75 6.11 4.96
C VAL A 6 4.26 5.96 4.79
N ALA A 7 4.67 4.81 4.27
CA ALA A 7 6.04 4.53 3.87
C ALA A 7 6.05 3.98 2.44
N GLN A 8 6.85 4.58 1.56
CA GLN A 8 7.04 4.08 0.21
C GLN A 8 8.03 2.91 0.24
N THR A 9 7.50 1.69 0.12
CA THR A 9 8.29 0.47 0.22
C THR A 9 8.53 -0.12 -1.15
N LYS A 10 9.80 -0.39 -1.48
CA LYS A 10 10.15 -1.13 -2.70
C LYS A 10 9.75 -2.60 -2.53
N VAL A 11 9.04 -3.13 -3.52
CA VAL A 11 8.57 -4.52 -3.53
C VAL A 11 9.09 -5.27 -4.75
N GLU A 12 9.16 -6.59 -4.61
CA GLU A 12 9.39 -7.49 -5.74
C GLU A 12 8.04 -7.97 -6.27
N LEU A 13 7.85 -7.82 -7.58
CA LEU A 13 6.59 -8.15 -8.26
C LEU A 13 6.67 -9.51 -8.92
N GLY A 14 5.58 -10.26 -8.84
CA GLY A 14 5.38 -11.54 -9.52
C GLY A 14 4.46 -11.40 -10.73
N ARG A 15 3.49 -12.32 -10.82
CA ARG A 15 2.56 -12.39 -11.94
C ARG A 15 1.49 -11.30 -11.86
N ARG A 16 0.88 -11.00 -13.02
CA ARG A 16 -0.30 -10.15 -13.12
C ARG A 16 -1.52 -10.98 -13.52
N SER A 17 -2.66 -10.72 -12.89
CA SER A 17 -3.94 -11.34 -13.22
C SER A 17 -5.03 -10.26 -13.22
N GLY A 18 -5.47 -9.85 -14.41
CA GLY A 18 -6.39 -8.73 -14.58
C GLY A 18 -5.82 -7.41 -14.04
N ASP A 19 -6.50 -6.85 -13.06
CA ASP A 19 -6.15 -5.63 -12.35
C ASP A 19 -5.23 -5.87 -11.13
N ARG A 20 -4.99 -7.13 -10.75
CA ARG A 20 -4.14 -7.50 -9.61
C ARG A 20 -2.71 -7.84 -10.02
N VAL A 21 -1.75 -7.40 -9.21
CA VAL A 21 -0.32 -7.73 -9.34
C VAL A 21 0.13 -8.43 -8.06
N GLU A 22 0.83 -9.55 -8.23
CA GLU A 22 1.39 -10.34 -7.14
C GLU A 22 2.62 -9.63 -6.54
N ILE A 23 2.70 -9.55 -5.21
CA ILE A 23 3.90 -9.14 -4.48
C ILE A 23 4.54 -10.41 -3.92
N VAL A 24 5.77 -10.71 -4.33
CA VAL A 24 6.51 -11.91 -3.92
C VAL A 24 7.59 -11.61 -2.88
N GLY A 25 7.90 -10.34 -2.66
CA GLY A 25 8.92 -9.91 -1.70
C GLY A 25 8.85 -8.42 -1.37
N GLY A 26 9.53 -8.04 -0.28
CA GLY A 26 9.66 -6.64 0.15
C GLY A 26 8.55 -6.13 1.07
N LEU A 27 7.56 -6.96 1.43
CA LEU A 27 6.48 -6.58 2.32
C LEU A 27 6.04 -7.76 3.22
N PRO A 28 5.79 -7.56 4.53
CA PRO A 28 5.27 -8.63 5.37
C PRO A 28 3.82 -8.98 4.99
N PRO A 29 3.39 -10.25 5.13
CA PRO A 29 2.05 -10.68 4.69
C PRO A 29 0.88 -9.92 5.31
N ALA A 30 1.05 -9.38 6.53
CA ALA A 30 0.03 -8.64 7.26
C ALA A 30 0.10 -7.11 7.03
N ALA A 31 0.94 -6.63 6.12
CA ALA A 31 1.04 -5.21 5.84
C ALA A 31 -0.26 -4.65 5.26
N ARG A 32 -0.64 -3.46 5.74
CA ARG A 32 -1.70 -2.66 5.11
C ARG A 32 -1.09 -1.87 3.95
N VAL A 33 -1.73 -1.93 2.79
CA VAL A 33 -1.30 -1.21 1.59
C VAL A 33 -2.32 -0.14 1.21
N VAL A 34 -1.84 0.96 0.62
CA VAL A 34 -2.72 1.99 0.06
C VAL A 34 -3.33 1.45 -1.23
N ALA A 35 -4.60 1.06 -1.17
CA ALA A 35 -5.32 0.49 -2.32
C ALA A 35 -5.73 1.53 -3.38
N SER A 36 -5.91 2.79 -2.97
CA SER A 36 -6.33 3.89 -3.85
C SER A 36 -5.70 5.21 -3.43
N GLY A 37 -5.35 6.06 -4.40
CA GLY A 37 -4.78 7.40 -4.13
C GLY A 37 -3.27 7.42 -3.91
N GLY A 38 -2.57 6.29 -4.06
CA GLY A 38 -1.12 6.21 -3.84
C GLY A 38 -0.29 7.17 -4.71
N GLY A 39 -0.78 7.54 -5.90
CA GLY A 39 -0.12 8.52 -6.77
C GLY A 39 -0.10 9.96 -6.26
N PHE A 40 -0.84 10.26 -5.17
CA PHE A 40 -0.85 11.58 -4.53
C PHE A 40 0.00 11.65 -3.26
N LEU A 41 0.59 10.52 -2.83
CA LEU A 41 1.31 10.40 -1.56
C LEU A 41 2.82 10.41 -1.80
N ALA A 42 3.54 11.10 -0.92
CA ALA A 42 4.98 10.98 -0.75
C ALA A 42 5.31 10.08 0.45
N ASP A 43 6.58 9.66 0.54
CA ASP A 43 7.08 8.94 1.70
C ASP A 43 6.98 9.81 2.97
N GLY A 44 6.46 9.23 4.05
CA GLY A 44 6.32 9.91 5.35
C GLY A 44 5.08 10.80 5.50
N ASP A 45 4.25 10.92 4.46
CA ASP A 45 3.02 11.71 4.51
C ASP A 45 2.10 11.25 5.64
N VAL A 46 1.54 12.23 6.35
CA VAL A 46 0.49 12.01 7.34
C VAL A 46 -0.82 11.72 6.61
N VAL A 47 -1.48 10.64 7.02
CA VAL A 47 -2.73 10.21 6.43
C VAL A 47 -3.78 9.93 7.49
N LYS A 48 -5.04 9.87 7.07
CA LYS A 48 -6.12 9.29 7.85
C LYS A 48 -6.52 7.99 7.19
N VAL A 49 -6.43 6.87 7.92
CA VAL A 49 -6.92 5.59 7.39
C VAL A 49 -8.44 5.62 7.35
N VAL A 50 -8.99 5.45 6.15
CA VAL A 50 -10.42 5.28 5.91
C VAL A 50 -10.71 3.83 5.57
N GLY A 51 -11.88 3.32 5.94
CA GLY A 51 -12.30 1.98 5.55
C GLY A 51 -12.40 1.89 4.02
N GLY A 52 -11.52 1.11 3.40
CA GLY A 52 -11.55 0.84 1.96
C GLY A 52 -12.34 -0.43 1.66
N LYS A 53 -13.28 -0.38 0.72
CA LYS A 53 -13.86 -1.59 0.14
C LYS A 53 -12.84 -2.14 -0.86
N GLN A 54 -12.16 -3.22 -0.50
CA GLN A 54 -11.25 -3.91 -1.41
C GLN A 54 -12.08 -4.51 -2.57
N PRO A 55 -11.77 -4.21 -3.84
CA PRO A 55 -12.44 -4.84 -4.98
C PRO A 55 -12.08 -6.32 -5.11
#